data_AF-Q29IN4-F1
#
_entry.id   AF-Q29IN4-F1
#
_cell.length_a   1.000
_cell.length_b   1.000
_cell.length_c   1.000
_cell.angle_alpha   90.00
_cell.angle_beta   90.00
_cell.angle_gamma   90.00
#
_symmetry.space_group_name_H-M   'P 1'
#
loop_
_entity.id
_entity.type
_entity.pdbx_description
1 polymer ?
#
loop_
_entity_poly.entity_id
_entity_poly.type
_entity_poly.pdbx_seq_one_letter_code
_entity_poly.pdbx_strand_id
1 'polypeptide(L)'
;MTIFNAVDKFTMMSGDRVKIKDLLSSRLTECGWRDEVRLLCRSILQEKGAISSFTVEQLVTEVTPRARSLVPDAVKKELLIKIRTIFDENEADDIDPEEA
;
A
#
# COMPACT_ATOMS: atom_id res chain seq x y z
N MET A 1 -11.69 -2.44 30.08
CA MET A 1 -11.58 -2.68 28.63
C MET A 1 -12.95 -3.05 28.08
N THR A 2 -13.83 -2.07 27.90
CA THR A 2 -15.21 -2.32 27.46
C THR A 2 -15.22 -2.45 25.95
N ILE A 3 -15.89 -3.47 25.41
CA ILE A 3 -15.91 -3.89 23.99
C ILE A 3 -15.99 -2.71 23.00
N PHE A 4 -16.68 -1.62 23.37
CA PHE A 4 -16.77 -0.38 22.61
C PHE A 4 -15.40 0.14 22.12
N ASN A 5 -14.41 0.24 23.01
CA ASN A 5 -13.07 0.75 22.65
C ASN A 5 -12.37 -0.16 21.63
N ALA A 6 -12.60 -1.47 21.70
CA ALA A 6 -12.02 -2.41 20.73
C ALA A 6 -12.64 -2.25 19.34
N VAL A 7 -13.95 -2.00 19.26
CA VAL A 7 -14.65 -1.73 18.00
C VAL A 7 -14.16 -0.41 17.40
N ASP A 8 -14.08 0.65 18.21
CA ASP A 8 -13.64 1.96 17.76
C ASP A 8 -12.20 1.95 17.22
N LYS A 9 -11.27 1.34 17.98
CA LYS A 9 -9.89 1.10 17.50
C LYS A 9 -9.86 0.30 16.21
N PHE A 10 -10.66 -0.75 16.09
CA PHE A 10 -10.71 -1.54 14.85
C PHE A 10 -11.25 -0.72 13.66
N THR A 11 -12.28 0.10 13.88
CA THR A 11 -12.84 0.97 12.84
C THR A 11 -11.84 2.05 12.43
N MET A 12 -11.12 2.64 13.39
CA MET A 12 -10.07 3.63 13.16
C MET A 12 -8.91 3.02 12.35
N MET A 13 -8.34 1.91 12.83
CA MET A 13 -7.28 1.18 12.13
C MET A 13 -7.71 0.72 10.72
N SER A 14 -8.98 0.41 10.52
CA SER A 14 -9.50 0.05 9.19
C SER A 14 -9.61 1.26 8.27
N GLY A 15 -10.08 2.40 8.78
CA GLY A 15 -10.11 3.67 8.05
C GLY A 15 -8.70 4.13 7.63
N ASP A 16 -7.73 4.00 8.53
CA ASP A 16 -6.35 4.42 8.26
C ASP A 16 -5.65 3.55 7.22
N ARG A 17 -5.91 2.23 7.25
CA ARG A 17 -5.45 1.32 6.18
C ARG A 17 -5.97 1.75 4.81
N VAL A 18 -7.21 2.20 4.70
CA VAL A 18 -7.77 2.71 3.45
C VAL A 18 -7.08 4.00 3.03
N LYS A 19 -6.93 4.98 3.95
CA LYS A 19 -6.22 6.25 3.68
C LYS A 19 -4.80 6.02 3.17
N ILE A 20 -4.03 5.12 3.81
CA ILE A 20 -2.65 4.80 3.40
C ILE A 20 -2.63 4.14 2.01
N LYS A 21 -3.54 3.21 1.74
CA LYS A 21 -3.64 2.52 0.45
C LYS A 21 -3.99 3.49 -0.68
N ASP A 22 -4.90 4.43 -0.42
CA ASP A 22 -5.33 5.42 -1.41
C ASP A 22 -4.20 6.43 -1.68
N LEU A 23 -3.49 6.88 -0.64
CA LEU A 23 -2.29 7.71 -0.78
C LEU A 23 -1.21 7.02 -1.62
N LEU A 24 -0.91 5.75 -1.32
CA LEU A 24 0.03 4.96 -2.10
C LEU A 24 -0.42 4.89 -3.57
N SER A 25 -1.70 4.62 -3.82
CA SER A 25 -2.24 4.51 -5.19
C SER A 25 -2.14 5.82 -5.97
N SER A 26 -2.38 6.97 -5.32
CA SER A 26 -2.19 8.30 -5.90
C SER A 26 -0.73 8.52 -6.28
N ARG A 27 0.19 8.29 -5.33
CA ARG A 27 1.63 8.52 -5.55
C ARG A 27 2.24 7.62 -6.60
N LEU A 28 1.86 6.34 -6.65
CA LEU A 28 2.29 5.42 -7.70
C LEU A 28 1.75 5.82 -9.08
N THR A 29 0.59 6.48 -9.15
CA THR A 29 0.06 7.00 -10.41
C THR A 29 0.83 8.26 -10.82
N GLU A 30 1.07 9.18 -9.87
CA GLU A 30 1.77 10.45 -10.09
C GLU A 30 3.23 10.27 -10.52
N CYS A 31 3.95 9.28 -9.96
CA CYS A 31 5.35 9.04 -10.32
C CYS A 31 5.53 8.20 -11.60
N GLY A 32 4.44 7.82 -12.28
CA GLY A 32 4.49 7.01 -13.49
C GLY A 32 4.72 5.51 -13.26
N TRP A 33 4.74 5.04 -12.01
CA TRP A 33 4.94 3.62 -11.69
C TRP A 33 3.90 2.72 -12.38
N ARG A 34 2.65 3.18 -12.50
CA ARG A 34 1.61 2.42 -13.19
C ARG A 34 1.94 2.18 -14.67
N ASP A 35 2.54 3.16 -15.33
CA ASP A 35 2.94 3.06 -16.74
C ASP A 35 4.19 2.18 -16.89
N GLU A 36 5.16 2.30 -15.98
CA GLU A 36 6.33 1.42 -15.93
C GLU A 36 5.93 -0.05 -15.74
N VAL A 37 5.01 -0.34 -14.81
CA VAL A 37 4.47 -1.69 -14.61
C VAL A 37 3.71 -2.16 -15.84
N ARG A 38 3.01 -1.27 -16.54
CA ARG A 38 2.33 -1.65 -17.79
C ARG A 38 3.32 -2.01 -18.89
N LEU A 39 4.42 -1.27 -19.04
CA LEU A 39 5.51 -1.59 -19.96
C LEU A 39 6.18 -2.91 -19.60
N LEU A 40 6.43 -3.14 -18.30
CA LEU A 40 6.99 -4.37 -17.80
C LEU A 40 6.10 -5.59 -18.11
N CYS A 41 4.77 -5.47 -17.90
CA CYS A 41 3.82 -6.51 -18.30
C CYS A 41 3.91 -6.82 -19.79
N ARG A 42 4.02 -5.79 -20.64
CA ARG A 42 4.16 -5.98 -22.11
C ARG A 42 5.48 -6.68 -22.46
N SER A 43 6.59 -6.32 -21.83
CA SER A 43 7.89 -6.98 -22.03
C SER A 43 7.82 -8.47 -21.68
N ILE A 44 7.26 -8.80 -20.51
CA ILE A 44 7.11 -10.19 -20.06
C ILE A 44 6.21 -10.98 -21.03
N LEU A 45 5.12 -10.38 -21.51
CA LEU A 45 4.25 -10.99 -22.50
C LEU A 45 4.92 -11.18 -23.86
N GLN A 46 5.82 -10.29 -24.28
CA GLN A 46 6.59 -10.46 -25.51
C GLN A 46 7.65 -11.56 -25.38
N GLU A 47 8.32 -11.64 -24.22
CA GLU A 47 9.37 -12.63 -23.95
C GLU A 47 8.82 -14.04 -23.74
N LYS A 48 7.75 -14.18 -22.93
CA LYS A 48 7.22 -15.47 -22.46
C LYS A 48 5.84 -15.81 -23.03
N GLY A 49 5.08 -14.83 -23.51
CA GLY A 49 3.70 -15.03 -23.97
C GLY A 49 3.58 -15.80 -25.29
N ALA A 50 4.68 -16.03 -26.01
CA ALA A 50 4.71 -16.96 -27.14
C ALA A 50 4.45 -18.42 -26.72
N ILE A 51 4.64 -18.74 -25.43
CA ILE A 51 4.28 -20.03 -24.87
C ILE A 51 2.76 -20.05 -24.71
N SER A 52 2.09 -20.93 -25.45
CA SER A 52 0.63 -21.06 -25.49
C SER A 52 -0.06 -21.23 -24.13
N SER A 53 0.69 -21.60 -23.09
CA SER A 53 0.22 -21.80 -21.73
C SER A 53 0.52 -20.65 -20.77
N PHE A 54 0.91 -19.47 -21.23
CA PHE A 54 1.19 -18.35 -20.32
C PHE A 54 -0.10 -17.77 -19.73
N THR A 55 -0.22 -17.86 -18.41
CA THR A 55 -1.43 -17.45 -17.66
C THR A 55 -1.30 -16.07 -17.03
N VAL A 56 -2.44 -15.46 -16.68
CA VAL A 56 -2.47 -14.17 -15.96
C VAL A 56 -1.82 -14.31 -14.58
N GLU A 57 -2.01 -15.45 -13.92
CA GLU A 57 -1.43 -15.77 -12.62
C GLU A 57 0.10 -15.83 -12.70
N GLN A 58 0.66 -16.43 -13.77
CA GLN A 58 2.09 -16.41 -14.03
C GLN A 58 2.60 -15.00 -14.30
N LEU A 59 1.86 -14.20 -15.09
CA LEU A 59 2.21 -12.79 -15.31
C LEU A 59 2.26 -12.01 -14.01
N VAL A 60 1.26 -12.16 -13.15
CA VAL A 60 1.19 -11.50 -11.83
C VAL A 60 2.37 -11.94 -10.97
N THR A 61 2.68 -13.23 -10.93
CA THR A 61 3.78 -13.78 -10.13
C THR A 61 5.14 -13.24 -10.58
N GLU A 62 5.33 -13.04 -11.89
CA GLU A 62 6.57 -12.52 -12.47
C GLU A 62 6.68 -10.98 -12.36
N VAL A 63 5.58 -10.27 -12.59
CA VAL A 63 5.57 -8.80 -12.57
C VAL A 63 5.62 -8.26 -11.15
N THR A 64 4.95 -8.89 -10.18
CA THR A 64 4.82 -8.38 -8.81
C THR A 64 6.16 -8.07 -8.13
N PRO A 65 7.17 -8.97 -8.10
CA PRO A 65 8.44 -8.66 -7.44
C PRO A 65 9.17 -7.49 -8.11
N ARG A 66 9.15 -7.43 -9.45
CA ARG A 66 9.78 -6.35 -10.22
C ARG A 66 9.04 -5.01 -10.02
N ALA A 67 7.71 -5.03 -10.05
CA ALA A 67 6.86 -3.88 -9.75
C ALA A 67 7.13 -3.33 -8.34
N ARG A 68 7.28 -4.21 -7.34
CA ARG A 68 7.65 -3.81 -5.97
C ARG A 68 9.02 -3.13 -5.90
N SER A 69 10.00 -3.60 -6.67
CA SER A 69 11.33 -2.96 -6.73
C SER A 69 11.33 -1.59 -7.41
N LEU A 70 10.39 -1.34 -8.33
CA LEU A 70 10.24 -0.06 -9.01
C LEU A 70 9.62 1.03 -8.13
N VAL A 71 9.06 0.69 -6.97
CA VAL A 71 8.49 1.69 -6.06
C VAL A 71 9.60 2.63 -5.57
N PRO A 72 9.54 3.93 -5.87
CA PRO A 72 10.59 4.87 -5.47
C PRO A 72 10.71 4.99 -3.96
N ASP A 73 11.93 5.17 -3.45
CA ASP A 73 12.17 5.33 -2.02
C ASP A 73 11.52 6.60 -1.44
N ALA A 74 11.29 7.63 -2.27
CA ALA A 74 10.52 8.80 -1.88
C ALA A 74 9.09 8.44 -1.45
N VAL A 75 8.40 7.58 -2.22
CA VAL A 75 7.04 7.12 -1.90
C VAL A 75 7.05 6.27 -0.63
N LYS A 76 8.04 5.39 -0.46
CA LYS A 76 8.18 4.58 0.77
C LYS A 76 8.38 5.46 2.00
N LYS A 77 9.24 6.47 1.90
CA LYS A 77 9.51 7.41 3.00
C LYS A 77 8.26 8.22 3.36
N GLU A 78 7.52 8.73 2.37
CA GLU A 78 6.27 9.45 2.60
C GLU A 78 5.24 8.57 3.32
N LEU A 79 5.06 7.33 2.89
CA LEU A 79 4.16 6.39 3.55
C LEU A 79 4.59 6.05 4.97
N LEU A 80 5.89 5.85 5.21
CA LEU A 80 6.40 5.59 6.57
C LEU A 80 6.16 6.77 7.50
N ILE A 81 6.33 8.01 7.02
CA ILE A 81 6.01 9.21 7.78
C ILE A 81 4.50 9.23 8.09
N LYS A 82 3.66 8.99 7.08
CA LYS A 82 2.20 9.01 7.28
C LYS A 82 1.72 7.92 8.25
N ILE A 83 2.30 6.74 8.17
CA ILE A 83 2.04 5.64 9.11
C ILE A 83 2.40 6.07 10.53
N ARG A 84 3.61 6.63 10.74
CA ARG A 84 4.02 7.13 12.07
C ARG A 84 3.06 8.19 12.60
N THR A 85 2.69 9.17 11.78
CA THR A 85 1.72 10.20 12.18
C THR A 85 0.38 9.60 12.62
N ILE A 86 -0.11 8.58 11.91
CA ILE A 86 -1.35 7.88 12.29
C ILE A 86 -1.19 7.15 13.63
N PHE A 87 -0.04 6.51 13.86
CA PHE A 87 0.22 5.86 15.15
C PHE A 87 0.29 6.87 16.30
N ASP A 88 0.97 8.01 16.11
CA ASP A 88 1.05 9.08 17.10
C ASP A 88 -0.33 9.70 17.39
N GLU A 89 -1.17 9.91 16.37
CA GLU A 89 -2.56 10.38 16.49
C GLU A 89 -3.42 9.39 17.30
N ASN A 90 -3.26 8.09 17.06
CA ASN A 90 -4.00 7.05 17.77
C ASN A 90 -3.53 6.90 19.24
N GLU A 91 -2.27 7.20 19.53
CA GLU A 91 -1.72 7.15 20.90
C GLU A 91 -2.08 8.40 21.71
N ALA A 92 -2.31 9.55 21.06
CA ALA A 92 -2.84 10.75 21.69
C ALA A 92 -4.30 10.59 22.18
N ASP A 93 -5.09 9.75 21.52
CA ASP A 93 -6.47 9.41 21.93
C ASP A 93 -6.49 8.42 23.12
N ASP A 94 -5.36 7.79 23.44
CA ASP A 94 -5.19 6.90 24.60
C ASP A 94 -4.80 7.66 25.90
N ILE A 95 -4.60 8.99 25.85
CA ILE A 95 -4.50 9.80 27.07
C ILE A 95 -5.92 10.04 27.60
N ASP A 96 -6.33 9.17 28.52
CA ASP A 96 -7.54 9.34 29.32
C ASP A 96 -7.50 10.73 30.02
N PRO A 97 -8.47 11.62 29.79
CA PRO A 97 -8.51 12.96 30.39
C PRO A 97 -8.62 12.99 31.93
N GLU A 98 -8.74 11.85 32.60
CA GLU A 98 -8.88 11.77 34.07
C GLU A 98 -7.56 11.96 34.85
N GLU A 99 -6.40 12.16 34.17
CA GLU A 99 -5.17 12.63 34.83
C GLU A 99 -4.94 14.13 34.57
N ALA A 100 -5.78 14.97 35.17
CA ALA A 100 -5.51 16.39 35.44
C ALA A 100 -5.66 16.66 36.94
#